data_AF-A0A2P2I6H1-F1
#
_entry.id   AF-A0A2P2I6H1-F1
#
_cell.length_a   1.000
_cell.length_b   1.000
_cell.length_c   1.000
_cell.angle_alpha   90.00
_cell.angle_beta   90.00
_cell.angle_gamma   90.00
#
_symmetry.space_group_name_H-M   'P 1'
#
loop_
_entity.id
_entity.type
_entity.pdbx_description
1 polymer ?
#
loop_
_entity_poly.entity_id
_entity_poly.type
_entity_poly.pdbx_seq_one_letter_code
_entity_poly.pdbx_strand_id
1 'polypeptide(L)'
;MSSSSSSPSAAVVLSSSAVMSATATTILVALAALSSSATSAAATTTGSGHGNVIFNMLFSNFLLDVGGNIPTKAPVTCTANHSVCYNIYNVKEKFSLLPPWSNTSTRMLLQTPSPPELQGTEFWLYTNKNSTKPTIVDLNNITSLYTADFNEEGKVWVTIHGFRSRGNAPWMKLLVGELLRSASNSNVVVLHWAKGSSVSYTQAIANLRVVARQLAYFLHTLQNVLGFPMSSLHLIGHSLGAHLAGIAGTYMQDVYSTKLHRITGLDPAHPYHNLLEPVTYLDRSDALFVDIIHSDNTTILGFPLTVGIMDAIGHLDYYPNGGGNHPGCDVSGDLRCAHRRAIVFFVDSIRQECPFIAVRCPSYELFLQGECWGCEEPHECSQMGMASTPLNVPQGSRFYLITRDSSPYCGYQYLVSVGVSNTTAALDHDGEFGILLLTMVGKTGTADPIRLSDKSVYYRAGTTHKYVVLAPDIGMVTKVRITFVYPGHFINPMSWRLSQPRLHLNKVVVNMLGAEWRSEFCFETREQKSDLEYILTRVQDVC
;
A
#
# COMPACT_ATOMS: atom_id res chain seq x y z
N MET A 1 55.00 51.66 5.98
CA MET A 1 55.57 51.04 7.20
C MET A 1 54.50 50.11 7.75
N SER A 2 54.46 48.87 7.21
CA SER A 2 54.93 47.61 7.84
C SER A 2 53.85 47.03 8.80
N SER A 3 53.01 46.10 8.30
CA SER A 3 53.11 44.61 8.43
C SER A 3 52.32 44.14 9.67
N SER A 4 51.43 43.13 9.66
CA SER A 4 51.52 41.76 9.10
C SER A 4 50.12 41.09 9.12
N SER A 5 49.62 40.59 7.98
CA SER A 5 49.39 39.17 7.62
C SER A 5 48.57 38.27 8.58
N SER A 6 47.37 37.85 8.15
CA SER A 6 46.95 36.43 8.13
C SER A 6 45.59 36.23 7.42
N SER A 7 45.59 35.28 6.50
CA SER A 7 44.56 34.76 5.59
C SER A 7 43.32 34.11 6.25
N PRO A 8 42.20 33.94 5.52
CA PRO A 8 40.99 33.29 6.03
C PRO A 8 41.07 31.76 5.93
N SER A 9 40.71 31.07 7.01
CA SER A 9 40.66 29.60 7.08
C SER A 9 39.49 29.03 6.28
N ALA A 10 39.80 28.11 5.37
CA ALA A 10 38.85 27.27 4.68
C ALA A 10 38.16 26.30 5.67
N ALA A 11 36.84 26.35 5.75
CA ALA A 11 36.05 25.32 6.41
C ALA A 11 35.94 24.11 5.46
N VAL A 12 36.60 23.02 5.82
CA VAL A 12 36.50 21.74 5.15
C VAL A 12 35.11 21.15 5.44
N VAL A 13 34.30 21.03 4.39
CA VAL A 13 33.07 20.22 4.40
C VAL A 13 33.50 18.75 4.34
N LEU A 14 33.44 18.04 5.46
CA LEU A 14 33.57 16.58 5.50
C LEU A 14 32.20 15.96 5.20
N SER A 15 32.11 15.32 4.03
CA SER A 15 31.00 14.47 3.62
C SER A 15 30.84 13.26 4.56
N SER A 16 29.65 13.08 5.11
CA SER A 16 29.26 12.00 6.03
C SER A 16 29.00 10.63 5.36
N SER A 17 29.60 10.37 4.19
CA SER A 17 29.38 9.15 3.40
C SER A 17 30.43 8.04 3.58
N ALA A 18 31.42 8.20 4.46
CA ALA A 18 32.54 7.23 4.57
C ALA A 18 32.56 6.35 5.84
N VAL A 19 31.65 6.54 6.81
CA VAL A 19 31.70 5.80 8.09
C VAL A 19 30.67 4.64 8.19
N MET A 20 29.70 4.55 7.28
CA MET A 20 28.71 3.45 7.25
C MET A 20 29.17 2.19 6.49
N SER A 21 30.27 2.23 5.74
CA SER A 21 30.73 1.07 4.95
C SER A 21 31.64 0.10 5.72
N ALA A 22 32.23 0.51 6.85
CA ALA A 22 33.22 -0.31 7.57
C ALA A 22 32.61 -1.22 8.66
N THR A 23 31.36 -0.97 9.06
CA THR A 23 30.67 -1.76 10.10
C THR A 23 29.90 -2.95 9.53
N ALA A 24 29.44 -2.88 8.28
CA ALA A 24 28.71 -3.97 7.63
C ALA A 24 29.60 -5.17 7.25
N THR A 25 30.84 -4.93 6.82
CA THR A 25 31.76 -6.00 6.39
C THR A 25 32.30 -6.81 7.57
N THR A 26 32.47 -6.18 8.73
CA THR A 26 33.01 -6.84 9.94
C THR A 26 31.97 -7.74 10.62
N ILE A 27 30.66 -7.45 10.47
CA ILE A 27 29.57 -8.26 11.03
C ILE A 27 29.32 -9.55 10.21
N LEU A 28 29.48 -9.50 8.88
CA LEU A 28 29.36 -10.69 8.03
C LEU A 28 30.48 -11.73 8.25
N VAL A 29 31.70 -11.27 8.57
CA VAL A 29 32.82 -12.18 8.89
C VAL A 29 32.65 -12.81 10.28
N ALA A 30 32.07 -12.09 11.24
CA ALA A 30 31.80 -12.63 12.58
C ALA A 30 30.69 -13.70 12.59
N LEU A 31 29.67 -13.57 11.73
CA LEU A 31 28.60 -14.57 11.59
C LEU A 31 29.05 -15.86 10.91
N ALA A 32 30.03 -15.81 9.99
CA ALA A 32 30.63 -17.00 9.38
C ALA A 32 31.54 -17.79 10.35
N ALA A 33 32.16 -17.11 11.32
CA ALA A 33 33.03 -17.74 12.31
C ALA A 33 32.27 -18.48 13.43
N LEU A 34 31.00 -18.15 13.67
CA LEU A 34 30.16 -18.78 14.69
C LEU A 34 29.45 -20.06 14.21
N SER A 35 29.42 -20.32 12.90
CA SER A 35 28.89 -21.58 12.34
C SER A 35 29.87 -22.76 12.37
N SER A 36 31.16 -22.53 12.70
CA SER A 36 32.20 -23.57 12.72
C SER A 36 32.53 -24.14 14.10
N SER A 37 31.83 -23.75 15.18
CA SER A 37 32.15 -24.21 16.55
C SER A 37 30.98 -24.85 17.32
N ALA A 38 29.87 -25.19 16.67
CA ALA A 38 28.72 -25.83 17.32
C ALA A 38 28.58 -27.32 16.92
N THR A 39 29.65 -28.09 17.06
CA THR A 39 29.60 -29.56 17.10
C THR A 39 30.38 -30.09 18.29
N SER A 40 29.95 -29.74 19.50
CA SER A 40 30.15 -30.53 20.71
C SER A 40 29.49 -29.86 21.91
N ALA A 41 28.67 -30.63 22.63
CA ALA A 41 28.23 -30.48 24.02
C ALA A 41 26.71 -30.49 24.17
N ALA A 42 26.18 -31.70 24.38
CA ALA A 42 24.95 -31.92 25.13
C ALA A 42 25.26 -31.82 26.63
N ALA A 43 24.43 -31.08 27.39
CA ALA A 43 23.86 -31.47 28.69
C ALA A 43 23.46 -30.24 29.56
N THR A 44 22.22 -30.31 30.06
CA THR A 44 21.72 -29.73 31.33
C THR A 44 21.88 -28.22 31.60
N THR A 45 20.76 -27.49 31.62
CA THR A 45 20.13 -26.96 32.86
C THR A 45 18.88 -26.12 32.56
N THR A 46 18.02 -26.07 33.57
CA THR A 46 16.66 -25.52 33.67
C THR A 46 16.59 -23.99 33.78
N GLY A 47 15.59 -23.35 33.19
CA GLY A 47 15.10 -22.03 33.66
C GLY A 47 14.65 -21.04 32.57
N SER A 48 13.36 -20.69 32.61
CA SER A 48 12.69 -19.51 32.02
C SER A 48 13.01 -19.10 30.56
N GLY A 49 12.08 -19.37 29.63
CA GLY A 49 12.18 -18.88 28.26
C GLY A 49 10.84 -18.79 27.52
N HIS A 50 10.04 -17.76 27.79
CA HIS A 50 8.88 -17.39 26.95
C HIS A 50 9.20 -16.30 25.90
N GLY A 51 10.45 -15.85 25.79
CA GLY A 51 10.89 -14.86 24.79
C GLY A 51 11.59 -15.43 23.55
N ASN A 52 12.18 -16.64 23.64
CA ASN A 52 13.02 -17.21 22.57
C ASN A 52 12.29 -18.13 21.59
N VAL A 53 11.05 -18.54 21.89
CA VAL A 53 10.28 -19.44 21.01
C VAL A 53 9.67 -18.68 19.83
N ILE A 54 9.27 -17.42 20.03
CA ILE A 54 8.69 -16.57 18.97
C ILE A 54 9.78 -16.09 18.00
N PHE A 55 10.98 -15.76 18.51
CA PHE A 55 12.11 -15.34 17.68
C PHE A 55 12.59 -16.44 16.72
N ASN A 56 12.69 -17.69 17.20
CA ASN A 56 13.09 -18.83 16.37
C ASN A 56 12.01 -19.33 15.39
N MET A 57 10.70 -19.16 15.69
CA MET A 57 9.63 -19.49 14.74
C MET A 57 9.50 -18.49 13.58
N LEU A 58 9.81 -17.21 13.82
CA LEU A 58 9.68 -16.15 12.81
C LEU A 58 10.90 -16.06 11.88
N PHE A 59 12.12 -16.27 12.40
CA PHE A 59 13.33 -16.29 11.58
C PHE A 59 13.44 -17.54 10.67
N SER A 60 12.94 -18.70 11.11
CA SER A 60 12.95 -19.92 10.27
C SER A 60 12.04 -19.81 9.04
N ASN A 61 10.92 -19.09 9.12
CA ASN A 61 9.98 -18.98 7.99
C ASN A 61 10.41 -18.01 6.88
N PHE A 62 11.42 -17.17 7.14
CA PHE A 62 11.90 -16.18 6.17
C PHE A 62 13.34 -16.41 5.69
N LEU A 63 14.18 -17.12 6.45
CA LEU A 63 15.62 -17.25 6.13
C LEU A 63 16.16 -18.69 6.00
N LEU A 64 15.38 -19.74 6.26
CA LEU A 64 15.85 -21.12 6.10
C LEU A 64 14.80 -22.00 5.44
N ASP A 65 14.72 -21.92 4.12
CA ASP A 65 14.17 -23.01 3.31
C ASP A 65 15.06 -23.22 2.08
N VAL A 66 16.26 -23.73 2.34
CA VAL A 66 17.22 -24.21 1.35
C VAL A 66 17.07 -25.73 1.31
N GLY A 67 15.99 -26.26 0.73
CA GLY A 67 15.75 -27.69 0.84
C GLY A 67 14.52 -28.26 0.13
N GLY A 68 14.23 -27.83 -1.10
CA GLY A 68 13.26 -28.51 -1.96
C GLY A 68 13.94 -29.28 -3.08
N ASN A 69 13.90 -30.61 -3.07
CA ASN A 69 14.34 -31.44 -4.20
C ASN A 69 13.42 -31.20 -5.41
N ILE A 70 13.93 -30.53 -6.44
CA ILE A 70 13.25 -30.32 -7.73
C ILE A 70 13.64 -31.47 -8.67
N PRO A 71 12.68 -32.09 -9.41
CA PRO A 71 13.01 -33.02 -10.47
C PRO A 71 13.78 -32.30 -11.59
N THR A 72 15.02 -32.71 -11.83
CA THR A 72 15.92 -32.11 -12.82
C THR A 72 15.59 -32.58 -14.23
N LYS A 73 14.69 -31.88 -14.93
CA LYS A 73 14.86 -31.74 -16.39
C LYS A 73 15.87 -30.62 -16.60
N ALA A 74 17.07 -30.99 -17.05
CA ALA A 74 18.17 -30.06 -17.22
C ALA A 74 17.76 -28.88 -18.13
N PRO A 75 18.12 -27.63 -17.77
CA PRO A 75 17.93 -26.50 -18.66
C PRO A 75 18.67 -26.79 -19.98
N VAL A 76 18.05 -26.46 -21.11
CA VAL A 76 18.73 -26.51 -22.41
C VAL A 76 19.79 -25.41 -22.38
N THR A 77 21.02 -25.78 -22.05
CA THR A 77 22.16 -24.88 -21.96
C THR A 77 22.40 -24.23 -23.31
N CYS A 78 22.08 -22.94 -23.42
CA CYS A 78 22.71 -22.10 -24.43
C CYS A 78 24.19 -21.97 -24.08
N THR A 79 25.04 -21.99 -25.08
CA THR A 79 26.51 -22.07 -25.05
C THR A 79 27.24 -20.85 -24.44
N ALA A 80 26.70 -20.19 -23.41
CA ALA A 80 27.35 -19.05 -22.76
C ALA A 80 27.25 -19.14 -21.22
N ASN A 81 28.39 -18.96 -20.53
CA ASN A 81 28.58 -19.16 -19.08
C ASN A 81 27.68 -18.33 -18.14
N HIS A 82 26.84 -17.40 -18.63
CA HIS A 82 26.05 -16.49 -17.78
C HIS A 82 24.60 -16.29 -18.28
N SER A 83 23.99 -17.30 -18.89
CA SER A 83 22.60 -17.24 -19.33
C SER A 83 21.91 -18.60 -19.37
N VAL A 84 20.60 -18.62 -19.15
CA VAL A 84 19.75 -19.79 -19.39
C VAL A 84 18.83 -19.53 -20.58
N CYS A 85 18.46 -20.58 -21.31
CA CYS A 85 17.54 -20.48 -22.43
C CYS A 85 16.36 -21.42 -22.27
N TYR A 86 15.17 -20.94 -22.61
CA TYR A 86 13.94 -21.71 -22.60
C TYR A 86 13.22 -21.55 -23.93
N ASN A 87 12.46 -22.57 -24.30
CA ASN A 87 11.52 -22.45 -25.39
C ASN A 87 10.18 -21.95 -24.81
N ILE A 88 9.74 -20.77 -25.23
CA ILE A 88 8.47 -20.18 -24.83
C ILE A 88 7.64 -20.04 -26.10
N TYR A 89 6.60 -20.87 -26.23
CA TYR A 89 5.70 -20.90 -27.39
C TYR A 89 6.43 -20.99 -28.75
N ASN A 90 7.38 -21.92 -28.86
CA ASN A 90 8.24 -22.13 -30.04
C ASN A 90 9.25 -21.01 -30.33
N VAL A 91 9.40 -20.04 -29.42
CA VAL A 91 10.44 -19.01 -29.48
C VAL A 91 11.53 -19.34 -28.45
N LYS A 92 12.78 -19.40 -28.92
CA LYS A 92 13.94 -19.59 -28.04
C LYS A 92 14.29 -18.29 -27.34
N GLU A 93 14.03 -18.23 -26.05
CA GLU A 93 14.24 -17.07 -25.19
C GLU A 93 15.51 -17.22 -24.37
N LYS A 94 16.26 -16.11 -24.19
CA LYS A 94 17.51 -16.07 -23.43
C LYS A 94 17.36 -15.16 -22.21
N PHE A 95 17.66 -15.69 -21.03
CA PHE A 95 17.64 -14.96 -19.76
C PHE A 95 19.07 -14.78 -19.25
N SER A 96 19.54 -13.53 -19.23
CA SER A 96 20.84 -13.17 -18.66
C SER A 96 20.86 -13.42 -17.15
N LEU A 97 21.94 -14.01 -16.65
CA LEU A 97 22.23 -14.15 -15.22
C LEU A 97 23.17 -13.05 -14.71
N LEU A 98 23.53 -12.06 -15.54
CA LEU A 98 24.34 -10.92 -15.12
C LEU A 98 23.49 -9.84 -14.42
N PRO A 99 24.12 -8.87 -13.73
CA PRO A 99 23.43 -7.67 -13.25
C PRO A 99 22.57 -7.02 -14.36
N PRO A 100 21.40 -6.45 -14.02
CA PRO A 100 20.85 -6.25 -12.68
C PRO A 100 20.06 -7.45 -12.10
N TRP A 101 20.09 -8.59 -12.78
CA TRP A 101 19.27 -9.77 -12.46
C TRP A 101 19.86 -10.68 -11.39
N SER A 102 21.17 -10.63 -11.18
CA SER A 102 21.86 -11.33 -10.08
C SER A 102 23.09 -10.53 -9.63
N ASN A 103 23.71 -10.97 -8.53
CA ASN A 103 25.02 -10.48 -8.07
C ASN A 103 25.09 -8.95 -7.85
N THR A 104 23.96 -8.35 -7.43
CA THR A 104 23.92 -7.02 -6.81
C THR A 104 23.71 -7.16 -5.31
N SER A 105 23.99 -6.11 -4.53
CA SER A 105 23.83 -6.12 -3.06
C SER A 105 22.44 -6.57 -2.60
N THR A 106 21.40 -6.27 -3.38
CA THR A 106 20.00 -6.64 -3.11
C THR A 106 19.57 -7.98 -3.72
N ARG A 107 20.41 -8.64 -4.53
CA ARG A 107 20.08 -9.86 -5.31
C ARG A 107 21.15 -10.95 -5.29
N MET A 108 22.01 -10.93 -4.28
CA MET A 108 23.13 -11.86 -4.15
C MET A 108 22.69 -13.33 -4.09
N LEU A 109 21.45 -13.60 -3.64
CA LEU A 109 20.90 -14.95 -3.46
C LEU A 109 19.85 -15.34 -4.51
N LEU A 110 19.67 -14.55 -5.58
CA LEU A 110 18.70 -14.91 -6.62
C LEU A 110 19.20 -16.11 -7.41
N GLN A 111 18.31 -17.10 -7.54
CA GLN A 111 18.56 -18.33 -8.29
C GLN A 111 18.33 -18.10 -9.79
N THR A 112 18.75 -19.06 -10.61
CA THR A 112 18.38 -19.08 -12.03
C THR A 112 16.85 -19.25 -12.16
N PRO A 113 16.15 -18.53 -13.06
CA PRO A 113 14.73 -18.77 -13.28
C PRO A 113 14.46 -20.24 -13.60
N SER A 114 13.36 -20.81 -13.13
CA SER A 114 12.98 -22.18 -13.43
C SER A 114 12.46 -22.31 -14.88
N PRO A 115 12.57 -23.48 -15.53
CA PRO A 115 11.95 -23.71 -16.85
C PRO A 115 10.43 -23.46 -16.85
N PRO A 116 9.83 -23.00 -17.97
CA PRO A 116 8.39 -22.70 -18.07
C PRO A 116 7.47 -23.85 -17.64
N GLU A 117 7.87 -25.10 -17.91
CA GLU A 117 7.08 -26.29 -17.61
C GLU A 117 6.93 -26.51 -16.09
N LEU A 118 7.94 -26.10 -15.31
CA LEU A 118 7.90 -26.20 -13.85
C LEU A 118 7.10 -25.05 -13.21
N GLN A 119 6.96 -23.92 -13.91
CA GLN A 119 6.21 -22.77 -13.42
C GLN A 119 4.69 -22.96 -13.53
N GLY A 120 4.25 -23.79 -14.49
CA GLY A 120 2.84 -24.17 -14.66
C GLY A 120 1.94 -22.97 -14.90
N THR A 121 2.39 -22.03 -15.74
CA THR A 121 1.65 -20.83 -16.09
C THR A 121 0.42 -21.16 -16.93
N GLU A 122 -0.75 -20.72 -16.49
CA GLU A 122 -2.02 -20.88 -17.19
C GLU A 122 -2.76 -19.54 -17.28
N PHE A 123 -3.47 -19.33 -18.40
CA PHE A 123 -4.30 -18.14 -18.63
C PHE A 123 -5.77 -18.55 -18.58
N TRP A 124 -6.46 -18.16 -17.52
CA TRP A 124 -7.85 -18.53 -17.29
C TRP A 124 -8.75 -17.36 -17.68
N LEU A 125 -9.45 -17.48 -18.80
CA LEU A 125 -10.37 -16.46 -19.28
C LEU A 125 -11.77 -16.66 -18.69
N TYR A 126 -12.25 -15.62 -18.03
CA TYR A 126 -13.63 -15.43 -17.65
C TYR A 126 -14.26 -14.31 -18.46
N THR A 127 -15.54 -14.47 -18.75
CA THR A 127 -16.41 -13.51 -19.43
C THR A 127 -17.75 -13.50 -18.71
N ASN A 128 -18.62 -12.56 -19.06
CA ASN A 128 -19.99 -12.53 -18.51
C ASN A 128 -20.78 -13.83 -18.80
N LYS A 129 -20.44 -14.58 -19.87
CA LYS A 129 -21.09 -15.86 -20.23
C LYS A 129 -20.60 -17.06 -19.40
N ASN A 130 -19.31 -17.09 -19.03
CA ASN A 130 -18.67 -18.19 -18.29
C ASN A 130 -18.08 -17.71 -16.95
N SER A 131 -18.86 -16.94 -16.20
CA SER A 131 -18.42 -16.25 -14.98
C SER A 131 -18.00 -17.17 -13.82
N THR A 132 -18.39 -18.45 -13.83
CA THR A 132 -18.10 -19.40 -12.74
C THR A 132 -16.99 -20.40 -13.07
N LYS A 133 -16.75 -20.67 -14.35
CA LYS A 133 -15.75 -21.63 -14.82
C LYS A 133 -14.97 -21.02 -15.99
N PRO A 134 -13.65 -20.85 -15.86
CA PRO A 134 -12.87 -20.23 -16.92
C PRO A 134 -12.68 -21.17 -18.10
N THR A 135 -12.50 -20.57 -19.27
CA THR A 135 -11.87 -21.22 -20.41
C THR A 135 -10.35 -21.07 -20.26
N ILE A 136 -9.61 -22.17 -20.28
CA ILE A 136 -8.14 -22.13 -20.26
C ILE A 136 -7.67 -21.84 -21.69
N VAL A 137 -6.99 -20.72 -21.88
CA VAL A 137 -6.41 -20.34 -23.16
C VAL A 137 -5.02 -20.94 -23.29
N ASP A 138 -4.82 -21.78 -24.31
CA ASP A 138 -3.54 -22.40 -24.61
C ASP A 138 -2.95 -21.79 -25.88
N LEU A 139 -1.85 -21.07 -25.75
CA LEU A 139 -1.19 -20.44 -26.90
C LEU A 139 -0.44 -21.43 -27.80
N ASN A 140 -0.20 -22.67 -27.37
CA ASN A 140 0.26 -23.71 -28.27
C ASN A 140 -0.85 -24.14 -29.24
N ASN A 141 -2.10 -23.82 -28.93
CA ASN A 141 -3.25 -24.04 -29.78
C ASN A 141 -4.05 -22.74 -29.95
N ILE A 142 -3.67 -21.94 -30.95
CA ILE A 142 -4.31 -20.66 -31.27
C ILE A 142 -5.82 -20.77 -31.48
N THR A 143 -6.33 -21.94 -31.89
CA THR A 143 -7.78 -22.15 -32.04
C THR A 143 -8.55 -22.01 -30.73
N SER A 144 -7.88 -22.20 -29.59
CA SER A 144 -8.48 -22.00 -28.27
C SER A 144 -9.00 -20.57 -28.07
N LEU A 145 -8.35 -19.57 -28.70
CA LEU A 145 -8.76 -18.16 -28.64
C LEU A 145 -10.12 -17.91 -29.28
N TYR A 146 -10.38 -18.48 -30.46
CA TYR A 146 -11.65 -18.33 -31.16
C TYR A 146 -12.82 -19.01 -30.43
N THR A 147 -12.51 -20.06 -29.65
CA THR A 147 -13.52 -20.76 -28.84
C THR A 147 -13.70 -20.15 -27.45
N ALA A 148 -12.93 -19.13 -27.08
CA ALA A 148 -12.85 -18.64 -25.71
C ALA A 148 -13.99 -17.69 -25.30
N ASP A 149 -14.98 -17.46 -26.18
CA ASP A 149 -16.09 -16.51 -25.97
C ASP A 149 -15.62 -15.07 -25.66
N PHE A 150 -14.41 -14.72 -26.10
CA PHE A 150 -13.81 -13.41 -25.86
C PHE A 150 -14.62 -12.28 -26.50
N ASN A 151 -14.77 -11.17 -25.78
CA ASN A 151 -15.47 -9.98 -26.25
C ASN A 151 -14.46 -8.93 -26.75
N GLU A 152 -14.32 -8.80 -28.07
CA GLU A 152 -13.32 -7.92 -28.71
C GLU A 152 -13.53 -6.43 -28.43
N GLU A 153 -14.78 -6.01 -28.23
CA GLU A 153 -15.16 -4.62 -27.91
C GLU A 153 -15.11 -4.33 -26.41
N GLY A 154 -14.93 -5.37 -25.59
CA GLY A 154 -15.01 -5.31 -24.15
C GLY A 154 -13.76 -4.78 -23.45
N LYS A 155 -13.90 -4.51 -22.15
CA LYS A 155 -12.74 -4.28 -21.27
C LYS A 155 -11.94 -5.57 -21.10
N VAL A 156 -10.61 -5.45 -21.02
CA VAL A 156 -9.72 -6.59 -20.82
C VAL A 156 -8.92 -6.36 -19.54
N TRP A 157 -9.27 -7.10 -18.50
CA TRP A 157 -8.54 -7.10 -17.24
C TRP A 157 -7.66 -8.33 -17.14
N VAL A 158 -6.41 -8.15 -16.75
CA VAL A 158 -5.52 -9.25 -16.41
C VAL A 158 -5.21 -9.18 -14.92
N THR A 159 -5.63 -10.18 -14.16
CA THR A 159 -5.43 -10.23 -12.71
C THR A 159 -4.32 -11.22 -12.36
N ILE A 160 -3.37 -10.79 -11.53
CA ILE A 160 -2.12 -11.51 -11.28
C ILE A 160 -1.90 -11.64 -9.77
N HIS A 161 -1.85 -12.90 -9.30
CA HIS A 161 -1.60 -13.20 -7.89
C HIS A 161 -0.10 -13.14 -7.55
N GLY A 162 0.22 -13.00 -6.26
CA GLY A 162 1.60 -12.97 -5.75
C GLY A 162 2.13 -14.29 -5.18
N PHE A 163 3.11 -14.16 -4.27
CA PHE A 163 3.83 -15.26 -3.61
C PHE A 163 2.90 -16.19 -2.80
N ARG A 164 3.09 -17.50 -2.95
CA ARG A 164 2.28 -18.55 -2.28
C ARG A 164 0.76 -18.32 -2.41
N SER A 165 0.33 -17.75 -3.53
CA SER A 165 -1.07 -17.54 -3.89
C SER A 165 -1.43 -18.35 -5.14
N ARG A 166 -2.69 -18.29 -5.56
CA ARG A 166 -3.22 -19.09 -6.69
C ARG A 166 -4.41 -18.40 -7.35
N GLY A 167 -4.66 -18.75 -8.61
CA GLY A 167 -5.68 -18.11 -9.45
C GLY A 167 -7.12 -18.36 -8.97
N ASN A 168 -7.36 -19.43 -8.22
CA ASN A 168 -8.68 -19.75 -7.64
C ASN A 168 -8.81 -19.37 -6.16
N ALA A 169 -7.88 -18.57 -5.62
CA ALA A 169 -7.98 -18.08 -4.25
C ALA A 169 -9.29 -17.28 -4.06
N PRO A 170 -9.89 -17.27 -2.85
CA PRO A 170 -11.16 -16.59 -2.61
C PRO A 170 -11.16 -15.12 -3.05
N TRP A 171 -10.07 -14.39 -2.80
CA TRP A 171 -9.94 -12.99 -3.20
C TRP A 171 -9.86 -12.80 -4.73
N MET A 172 -9.25 -13.74 -5.46
CA MET A 172 -9.21 -13.71 -6.93
C MET A 172 -10.60 -13.90 -7.50
N LYS A 173 -11.37 -14.86 -6.96
CA LYS A 173 -12.77 -15.07 -7.36
C LYS A 173 -13.64 -13.86 -7.09
N LEU A 174 -13.46 -13.22 -5.94
CA LEU A 174 -14.15 -11.99 -5.59
C LEU A 174 -13.82 -10.86 -6.58
N LEU A 175 -12.52 -10.64 -6.86
CA LEU A 175 -12.08 -9.63 -7.83
C LEU A 175 -12.64 -9.89 -9.24
N VAL A 176 -12.54 -11.13 -9.74
CA VAL A 176 -13.12 -11.52 -11.04
C VAL A 176 -14.62 -11.24 -11.07
N GLY A 177 -15.35 -11.62 -10.01
CA GLY A 177 -16.79 -11.40 -9.92
C GLY A 177 -17.17 -9.91 -9.97
N GLU A 178 -16.48 -9.06 -9.21
CA GLU A 178 -16.75 -7.62 -9.23
C GLU A 178 -16.38 -6.96 -10.57
N LEU A 179 -15.28 -7.37 -11.20
CA LEU A 179 -14.89 -6.89 -12.53
C LEU A 179 -15.95 -7.24 -13.58
N LEU A 180 -16.36 -8.50 -13.65
CA LEU A 180 -17.42 -8.95 -14.57
C LEU A 180 -18.75 -8.23 -14.31
N ARG A 181 -19.09 -7.96 -13.04
CA ARG A 181 -20.31 -7.21 -12.68
C ARG A 181 -20.22 -5.73 -13.08
N SER A 182 -19.03 -5.15 -13.06
CA SER A 182 -18.81 -3.74 -13.37
C SER A 182 -18.95 -3.39 -14.86
N ALA A 183 -18.83 -4.38 -15.76
CA ALA A 183 -19.02 -4.18 -17.20
C ALA A 183 -19.70 -5.38 -17.86
N SER A 184 -20.82 -5.13 -18.56
CA SER A 184 -21.65 -6.14 -19.22
C SER A 184 -20.94 -6.91 -20.35
N ASN A 185 -19.90 -6.32 -20.93
CA ASN A 185 -19.09 -6.86 -22.02
C ASN A 185 -17.62 -6.79 -21.61
N SER A 186 -17.16 -7.79 -20.86
CA SER A 186 -15.79 -7.79 -20.34
C SER A 186 -15.12 -9.15 -20.34
N ASN A 187 -13.80 -9.08 -20.34
CA ASN A 187 -12.88 -10.20 -20.32
C ASN A 187 -12.00 -10.06 -19.09
N VAL A 188 -12.00 -11.06 -18.22
CA VAL A 188 -11.09 -11.14 -17.08
C VAL A 188 -10.19 -12.34 -17.28
N VAL A 189 -8.92 -12.10 -17.55
CA VAL A 189 -7.89 -13.13 -17.61
C VAL A 189 -7.23 -13.23 -16.23
N VAL A 190 -7.33 -14.39 -15.60
CA VAL A 190 -6.56 -14.72 -14.41
C VAL A 190 -5.25 -15.37 -14.85
N LEU A 191 -4.11 -14.75 -14.51
CA LEU A 191 -2.80 -15.34 -14.68
C LEU A 191 -2.50 -16.26 -13.48
N HIS A 192 -2.58 -17.57 -13.72
CA HIS A 192 -2.27 -18.58 -12.72
C HIS A 192 -0.83 -19.06 -12.86
N TRP A 193 0.00 -18.89 -11.82
CA TRP A 193 1.40 -19.32 -11.80
C TRP A 193 1.79 -19.90 -10.43
N ALA A 194 0.86 -20.63 -9.79
CA ALA A 194 1.01 -21.08 -8.41
C ALA A 194 2.26 -21.95 -8.19
N LYS A 195 2.62 -22.83 -9.14
CA LYS A 195 3.82 -23.67 -9.03
C LYS A 195 5.09 -22.81 -9.00
N GLY A 196 5.19 -21.81 -9.88
CA GLY A 196 6.32 -20.86 -9.90
C GLY A 196 6.37 -19.90 -8.72
N SER A 197 5.23 -19.62 -8.06
CA SER A 197 5.12 -18.69 -6.91
C SER A 197 5.19 -19.35 -5.53
N SER A 198 5.07 -20.68 -5.45
CA SER A 198 5.00 -21.43 -4.18
C SER A 198 6.32 -22.14 -3.82
N VAL A 199 7.42 -21.66 -4.39
CA VAL A 199 8.81 -22.09 -4.11
C VAL A 199 9.46 -21.18 -3.08
N SER A 200 10.78 -21.27 -2.88
CA SER A 200 11.52 -20.29 -2.08
C SER A 200 11.34 -18.87 -2.64
N TYR A 201 11.34 -17.85 -1.79
CA TYR A 201 11.03 -16.48 -2.19
C TYR A 201 11.99 -15.96 -3.27
N THR A 202 13.29 -16.25 -3.15
CA THR A 202 14.31 -15.87 -4.14
C THR A 202 14.11 -16.57 -5.48
N GLN A 203 13.70 -17.84 -5.49
CA GLN A 203 13.36 -18.55 -6.73
C GLN A 203 12.07 -18.00 -7.35
N ALA A 204 11.07 -17.63 -6.54
CA ALA A 204 9.82 -17.05 -7.03
C ALA A 204 10.08 -15.69 -7.72
N ILE A 205 10.98 -14.85 -7.18
CA ILE A 205 11.42 -13.61 -7.83
C ILE A 205 12.13 -13.91 -9.15
N ALA A 206 13.05 -14.89 -9.18
CA ALA A 206 13.73 -15.28 -10.42
C ALA A 206 12.74 -15.75 -11.49
N ASN A 207 11.69 -16.48 -11.09
CA ASN A 207 10.66 -16.99 -11.99
C ASN A 207 9.83 -15.88 -12.65
N LEU A 208 9.70 -14.70 -12.03
CA LEU A 208 8.92 -13.58 -12.57
C LEU A 208 9.28 -13.26 -14.03
N ARG A 209 10.56 -13.32 -14.38
CA ARG A 209 11.05 -12.99 -15.73
C ARG A 209 10.45 -13.92 -16.79
N VAL A 210 10.37 -15.21 -16.48
CA VAL A 210 9.84 -16.21 -17.42
C VAL A 210 8.32 -16.10 -17.50
N VAL A 211 7.61 -15.99 -16.37
CA VAL A 211 6.15 -15.81 -16.38
C VAL A 211 5.75 -14.50 -17.06
N ALA A 212 6.47 -13.41 -16.80
CA ALA A 212 6.22 -12.11 -17.44
C ALA A 212 6.47 -12.17 -18.95
N ARG A 213 7.50 -12.90 -19.40
CA ARG A 213 7.71 -13.14 -20.83
C ARG A 213 6.57 -13.94 -21.46
N GLN A 214 6.06 -14.97 -20.77
CA GLN A 214 4.87 -15.71 -21.20
C GLN A 214 3.63 -14.80 -21.27
N LEU A 215 3.42 -13.93 -20.28
CA LEU A 215 2.33 -12.95 -20.27
C LEU A 215 2.45 -11.94 -21.41
N ALA A 216 3.64 -11.40 -21.69
CA ALA A 216 3.84 -10.48 -22.79
C ALA A 216 3.54 -11.16 -24.14
N TYR A 217 4.01 -12.39 -24.33
CA TYR A 217 3.69 -13.18 -25.53
C TYR A 217 2.18 -13.45 -25.64
N PHE A 218 1.52 -13.78 -24.53
CA PHE A 218 0.06 -13.95 -24.45
C PHE A 218 -0.69 -12.70 -24.89
N LEU A 219 -0.36 -11.55 -24.31
CA LEU A 219 -1.00 -10.27 -24.60
C LEU A 219 -0.82 -9.87 -26.07
N HIS A 220 0.40 -9.98 -26.60
CA HIS A 220 0.70 -9.71 -27.99
C HIS A 220 -0.10 -10.62 -28.94
N THR A 221 -0.13 -11.93 -28.66
CA THR A 221 -0.88 -12.89 -29.48
C THR A 221 -2.37 -12.63 -29.41
N LEU A 222 -2.91 -12.41 -28.21
CA LEU A 222 -4.32 -12.10 -27.98
C LEU A 222 -4.74 -10.86 -28.77
N GLN A 223 -3.94 -9.79 -28.70
CA GLN A 223 -4.20 -8.55 -29.43
C GLN A 223 -4.13 -8.75 -30.95
N ASN A 224 -3.12 -9.45 -31.45
CA ASN A 224 -2.98 -9.69 -32.90
C ASN A 224 -4.09 -10.56 -33.48
N VAL A 225 -4.62 -11.51 -32.71
CA VAL A 225 -5.63 -12.47 -33.16
C VAL A 225 -7.04 -11.90 -33.02
N LEU A 226 -7.33 -11.24 -31.90
CA LEU A 226 -8.69 -10.79 -31.55
C LEU A 226 -8.90 -9.26 -31.71
N GLY A 227 -7.85 -8.50 -32.01
CA GLY A 227 -7.97 -7.10 -32.42
C GLY A 227 -8.48 -6.10 -31.37
N PHE A 228 -8.56 -6.47 -30.09
CA PHE A 228 -9.05 -5.55 -29.05
C PHE A 228 -8.12 -4.32 -28.90
N PRO A 229 -8.67 -3.14 -28.61
CA PRO A 229 -7.86 -1.93 -28.47
C PRO A 229 -6.99 -1.99 -27.22
N MET A 230 -5.69 -1.71 -27.33
CA MET A 230 -4.79 -1.71 -26.16
C MET A 230 -5.21 -0.73 -25.05
N SER A 231 -5.99 0.30 -25.37
CA SER A 231 -6.59 1.23 -24.40
C SER A 231 -7.66 0.58 -23.50
N SER A 232 -8.18 -0.61 -23.84
CA SER A 232 -9.09 -1.36 -22.98
C SER A 232 -8.37 -2.31 -22.00
N LEU A 233 -7.05 -2.45 -22.14
CA LEU A 233 -6.23 -3.36 -21.34
C LEU A 233 -5.80 -2.75 -20.00
N HIS A 234 -6.07 -3.48 -18.92
CA HIS A 234 -5.66 -3.10 -17.57
C HIS A 234 -5.13 -4.32 -16.80
N LEU A 235 -3.85 -4.29 -16.45
CA LEU A 235 -3.22 -5.30 -15.60
C LEU A 235 -3.37 -4.91 -14.12
N ILE A 236 -3.77 -5.85 -13.29
CA ILE A 236 -3.94 -5.67 -11.84
C ILE A 236 -3.13 -6.75 -11.14
N GLY A 237 -2.00 -6.37 -10.53
CA GLY A 237 -1.08 -7.29 -9.89
C GLY A 237 -0.97 -7.06 -8.40
N HIS A 238 -1.06 -8.12 -7.59
CA HIS A 238 -0.85 -8.06 -6.14
C HIS A 238 0.51 -8.63 -5.74
N SER A 239 1.21 -7.96 -4.82
CA SER A 239 2.50 -8.44 -4.27
C SER A 239 3.52 -8.69 -5.39
N LEU A 240 4.14 -9.88 -5.47
CA LEU A 240 5.00 -10.27 -6.60
C LEU A 240 4.30 -10.17 -7.97
N GLY A 241 2.98 -10.28 -8.02
CA GLY A 241 2.19 -10.11 -9.25
C GLY A 241 2.22 -8.69 -9.80
N ALA A 242 2.43 -7.67 -8.96
CA ALA A 242 2.62 -6.29 -9.41
C ALA A 242 3.91 -6.14 -10.23
N HIS A 243 5.02 -6.70 -9.74
CA HIS A 243 6.29 -6.73 -10.46
C HIS A 243 6.21 -7.58 -11.73
N LEU A 244 5.47 -8.69 -11.69
CA LEU A 244 5.21 -9.49 -12.89
C LEU A 244 4.52 -8.64 -13.98
N ALA A 245 3.51 -7.83 -13.61
CA ALA A 245 2.85 -6.91 -14.53
C ALA A 245 3.83 -5.88 -15.12
N GLY A 246 4.68 -5.29 -14.28
CA GLY A 246 5.70 -4.32 -14.71
C GLY A 246 6.68 -4.93 -15.70
N ILE A 247 7.31 -6.04 -15.34
CA ILE A 247 8.26 -6.77 -16.20
C ILE A 247 7.60 -7.19 -17.53
N ALA A 248 6.31 -7.55 -17.51
CA ALA A 248 5.56 -7.85 -18.74
C ALA A 248 5.36 -6.58 -19.59
N GLY A 249 5.13 -5.42 -18.99
CA GLY A 249 5.10 -4.11 -19.66
C GLY A 249 6.43 -3.77 -20.33
N THR A 250 7.55 -3.95 -19.63
CA THR A 250 8.89 -3.83 -20.20
C THR A 250 9.05 -4.76 -21.42
N TYR A 251 8.69 -6.05 -21.33
CA TYR A 251 8.76 -6.97 -22.48
C TYR A 251 7.85 -6.57 -23.65
N MET A 252 6.65 -6.07 -23.37
CA MET A 252 5.72 -5.57 -24.40
C MET A 252 6.32 -4.40 -25.16
N GLN A 253 7.01 -3.49 -24.45
CA GLN A 253 7.69 -2.37 -25.07
C GLN A 253 8.93 -2.82 -25.86
N ASP A 254 9.84 -3.57 -25.23
CA ASP A 254 11.14 -3.90 -25.82
C ASP A 254 11.04 -4.88 -26.99
N VAL A 255 10.12 -5.85 -26.92
CA VAL A 255 10.02 -6.92 -27.93
C VAL A 255 8.95 -6.64 -28.96
N TYR A 256 7.81 -6.06 -28.55
CA TYR A 256 6.65 -5.86 -29.42
C TYR A 256 6.38 -4.38 -29.72
N SER A 257 7.25 -3.46 -29.27
CA SER A 257 7.09 -2.01 -29.48
C SER A 257 5.71 -1.49 -29.05
N THR A 258 5.12 -2.12 -28.03
CA THR A 258 3.74 -1.88 -27.61
C THR A 258 3.72 -1.44 -26.16
N LYS A 259 3.14 -0.27 -25.88
CA LYS A 259 2.96 0.23 -24.52
C LYS A 259 1.65 -0.30 -23.93
N LEU A 260 1.71 -0.84 -22.71
CA LEU A 260 0.50 -1.17 -21.97
C LEU A 260 -0.27 0.10 -21.57
N HIS A 261 -1.59 0.03 -21.49
CA HIS A 261 -2.38 1.21 -21.17
C HIS A 261 -2.40 1.50 -19.67
N ARG A 262 -2.79 0.53 -18.83
CA ARG A 262 -2.80 0.71 -17.38
C ARG A 262 -2.26 -0.51 -16.62
N ILE A 263 -1.44 -0.26 -15.61
CA ILE A 263 -1.07 -1.24 -14.58
C ILE A 263 -1.48 -0.70 -13.21
N THR A 264 -2.20 -1.49 -12.41
CA THR A 264 -2.40 -1.20 -10.99
C THR A 264 -1.58 -2.17 -10.15
N GLY A 265 -0.71 -1.63 -9.30
CA GLY A 265 0.06 -2.37 -8.30
C GLY A 265 -0.68 -2.39 -6.96
N LEU A 266 -1.06 -3.56 -6.49
CA LEU A 266 -1.68 -3.76 -5.19
C LEU A 266 -0.61 -4.25 -4.21
N ASP A 267 -0.11 -3.32 -3.40
CA ASP A 267 0.97 -3.50 -2.44
C ASP A 267 2.17 -4.30 -3.01
N PRO A 268 2.90 -3.75 -4.00
CA PRO A 268 4.04 -4.41 -4.64
C PRO A 268 5.10 -4.84 -3.63
N ALA A 269 5.68 -6.05 -3.77
CA ALA A 269 6.53 -6.64 -2.75
C ALA A 269 7.92 -5.97 -2.61
N HIS A 270 8.37 -5.69 -1.39
CA HIS A 270 9.65 -5.01 -1.15
C HIS A 270 10.91 -5.88 -1.28
N PRO A 271 11.01 -7.05 -0.63
CA PRO A 271 12.30 -7.72 -0.50
C PRO A 271 12.89 -8.14 -1.86
N TYR A 272 14.20 -7.93 -2.03
CA TYR A 272 15.01 -8.25 -3.22
C TYR A 272 14.65 -7.48 -4.52
N HIS A 273 13.80 -6.45 -4.43
CA HIS A 273 13.61 -5.50 -5.52
C HIS A 273 14.59 -4.34 -5.38
N ASN A 274 15.44 -4.16 -6.39
CA ASN A 274 16.39 -3.06 -6.44
C ASN A 274 15.73 -1.85 -7.10
N LEU A 275 15.34 -0.85 -6.32
CA LEU A 275 14.71 0.37 -6.83
C LEU A 275 15.63 1.20 -7.73
N LEU A 276 16.93 0.91 -7.74
CA LEU A 276 17.90 1.52 -8.65
C LEU A 276 17.85 0.93 -10.08
N GLU A 277 17.12 -0.18 -10.30
CA GLU A 277 17.12 -0.93 -11.56
C GLU A 277 15.68 -1.15 -12.07
N PRO A 278 15.09 -0.18 -12.81
CA PRO A 278 13.67 -0.16 -13.20
C PRO A 278 13.16 -1.45 -13.82
N VAL A 279 13.97 -2.10 -14.68
CA VAL A 279 13.62 -3.35 -15.38
C VAL A 279 13.29 -4.54 -14.46
N THR A 280 13.49 -4.39 -13.16
CA THR A 280 13.43 -5.48 -12.19
C THR A 280 12.36 -5.31 -11.12
N TYR A 281 11.55 -4.26 -11.23
CA TYR A 281 10.39 -4.01 -10.39
C TYR A 281 9.30 -3.35 -11.25
N LEU A 282 8.19 -2.95 -10.62
CA LEU A 282 7.13 -2.23 -11.31
C LEU A 282 7.48 -0.75 -11.23
N ASP A 283 7.59 -0.07 -12.37
CA ASP A 283 7.83 1.37 -12.39
C ASP A 283 6.87 2.09 -13.33
N ARG A 284 6.77 3.42 -13.19
CA ARG A 284 5.91 4.26 -14.04
C ARG A 284 6.12 4.05 -15.54
N SER A 285 7.32 3.64 -15.95
CA SER A 285 7.67 3.39 -17.34
C SER A 285 7.03 2.12 -17.90
N ASP A 286 6.42 1.23 -17.12
CA ASP A 286 5.89 -0.03 -17.65
C ASP A 286 4.56 0.10 -18.42
N ALA A 287 3.84 1.22 -18.26
CA ALA A 287 2.57 1.49 -18.93
C ALA A 287 2.36 3.00 -19.17
N LEU A 288 1.31 3.35 -19.93
CA LEU A 288 0.88 4.75 -20.08
C LEU A 288 0.37 5.33 -18.75
N PHE A 289 -0.17 4.47 -17.88
CA PHE A 289 -0.58 4.83 -16.53
C PHE A 289 -0.29 3.71 -15.55
N VAL A 290 0.31 4.06 -14.42
CA VAL A 290 0.66 3.12 -13.35
C VAL A 290 0.19 3.72 -12.04
N ASP A 291 -0.71 3.04 -11.35
CA ASP A 291 -1.25 3.50 -10.08
C ASP A 291 -1.10 2.43 -9.00
N ILE A 292 -0.74 2.85 -7.79
CA ILE A 292 -0.26 1.92 -6.75
C ILE A 292 -0.99 2.16 -5.44
N ILE A 293 -1.45 1.09 -4.81
CA ILE A 293 -2.03 1.12 -3.47
C ILE A 293 -1.02 0.47 -2.52
N HIS A 294 -0.39 1.29 -1.67
CA HIS A 294 0.52 0.85 -0.62
C HIS A 294 -0.27 0.57 0.65
N SER A 295 -0.13 -0.63 1.20
CA SER A 295 -0.92 -1.05 2.37
C SER A 295 -0.14 -1.85 3.40
N ASP A 296 1.16 -2.09 3.23
CA ASP A 296 1.94 -2.78 4.24
C ASP A 296 3.33 -2.17 4.51
N ASN A 297 3.33 -1.17 5.39
CA ASN A 297 4.53 -0.60 6.02
C ASN A 297 4.88 -1.24 7.38
N THR A 298 4.39 -2.46 7.66
CA THR A 298 4.48 -3.08 8.99
C THR A 298 5.93 -3.12 9.50
N THR A 299 6.12 -2.56 10.70
CA THR A 299 7.37 -2.59 11.45
C THR A 299 7.15 -3.40 12.73
N ILE A 300 7.96 -4.42 12.99
CA ILE A 300 7.87 -5.23 14.21
C ILE A 300 9.12 -4.99 15.04
N LEU A 301 8.94 -4.58 16.30
CA LEU A 301 10.04 -4.34 17.26
C LEU A 301 11.10 -3.35 16.74
N GLY A 302 10.69 -2.36 15.94
CA GLY A 302 11.59 -1.38 15.33
C GLY A 302 12.34 -1.87 14.09
N PHE A 303 12.13 -3.12 13.66
CA PHE A 303 12.67 -3.66 12.41
C PHE A 303 11.61 -3.63 11.31
N PRO A 304 11.89 -3.05 10.14
CA PRO A 304 10.97 -3.09 9.02
C PRO A 304 10.84 -4.55 8.55
N LEU A 305 9.67 -5.14 8.75
CA LEU A 305 9.25 -6.40 8.12
C LEU A 305 8.23 -6.10 7.00
N THR A 306 8.35 -4.92 6.40
CA THR A 306 7.47 -4.41 5.36
C THR A 306 7.42 -5.41 4.22
N VAL A 307 6.23 -5.94 3.94
CA VAL A 307 6.03 -6.80 2.79
C VAL A 307 5.93 -5.95 1.53
N GLY A 308 5.34 -4.75 1.62
CA GLY A 308 5.14 -3.81 0.51
C GLY A 308 6.27 -2.78 0.36
N ILE A 309 6.56 -2.35 -0.88
CA ILE A 309 7.41 -1.19 -1.17
C ILE A 309 6.66 0.07 -0.73
N MET A 310 7.36 1.01 -0.09
CA MET A 310 6.78 2.30 0.33
C MET A 310 7.26 3.50 -0.50
N ASP A 311 8.31 3.30 -1.30
CA ASP A 311 8.72 4.25 -2.31
C ASP A 311 7.60 4.45 -3.34
N ALA A 312 7.43 5.69 -3.78
CA ALA A 312 6.47 6.01 -4.82
C ALA A 312 7.08 5.60 -6.18
N ILE A 313 6.56 4.52 -6.76
CA ILE A 313 7.09 3.89 -7.97
C ILE A 313 6.11 4.00 -9.16
N GLY A 314 4.92 4.57 -8.95
CA GLY A 314 3.91 4.78 -9.98
C GLY A 314 3.88 6.20 -10.57
N HIS A 315 2.85 6.44 -11.36
CA HIS A 315 2.39 7.79 -11.69
C HIS A 315 1.57 8.39 -10.54
N LEU A 316 0.75 7.56 -9.87
CA LEU A 316 0.03 7.91 -8.65
C LEU A 316 0.20 6.82 -7.60
N ASP A 317 0.65 7.21 -6.42
CA ASP A 317 0.94 6.33 -5.29
C ASP A 317 0.04 6.70 -4.10
N TYR A 318 -0.84 5.77 -3.74
CA TYR A 318 -1.86 5.93 -2.71
C TYR A 318 -1.45 5.22 -1.42
N TYR A 319 -1.59 5.92 -0.30
CA TYR A 319 -1.20 5.46 1.03
C TYR A 319 -2.40 5.53 1.99
N PRO A 320 -3.42 4.67 1.81
CA PRO A 320 -4.56 4.59 2.72
C PRO A 320 -4.07 4.34 4.16
N ASN A 321 -4.53 5.16 5.09
CA ASN A 321 -4.13 5.12 6.51
C ASN A 321 -2.61 5.18 6.73
N GLY A 322 -1.90 5.93 5.87
CA GLY A 322 -0.43 6.04 5.90
C GLY A 322 0.30 4.82 5.33
N GLY A 323 -0.44 3.83 4.81
CA GLY A 323 0.08 2.66 4.10
C GLY A 323 0.44 1.46 4.98
N GLY A 324 -0.11 1.31 6.19
CA GLY A 324 0.01 0.03 6.90
C GLY A 324 -0.77 -0.11 8.21
N ASN A 325 -1.05 0.98 8.94
CA ASN A 325 -1.88 0.95 10.14
C ASN A 325 -3.36 0.97 9.77
N HIS A 326 -3.84 -0.15 9.23
CA HIS A 326 -5.22 -0.25 8.75
C HIS A 326 -6.20 -0.58 9.88
N PRO A 327 -7.29 0.21 10.03
CA PRO A 327 -8.35 -0.12 10.98
C PRO A 327 -8.86 -1.56 10.78
N GLY A 328 -9.04 -2.30 11.88
CA GLY A 328 -9.47 -3.69 11.88
C GLY A 328 -8.36 -4.75 11.67
N CYS A 329 -7.12 -4.37 11.33
CA CYS A 329 -6.04 -5.34 11.19
C CYS A 329 -5.41 -5.75 12.54
N ASP A 330 -5.30 -4.85 13.51
CA ASP A 330 -4.70 -5.16 14.82
C ASP A 330 -5.46 -6.25 15.60
N VAL A 331 -6.77 -6.34 15.38
CA VAL A 331 -7.65 -7.33 16.04
C VAL A 331 -7.44 -8.74 15.47
N SER A 332 -6.92 -8.86 14.25
CA SER A 332 -6.88 -10.13 13.52
C SER A 332 -5.69 -11.03 13.91
N GLY A 333 -4.62 -10.47 14.50
CA GLY A 333 -3.36 -11.18 14.74
C GLY A 333 -2.66 -11.67 13.46
N ASP A 334 -3.19 -11.31 12.29
CA ASP A 334 -2.74 -11.74 10.98
C ASP A 334 -1.76 -10.72 10.41
N LEU A 335 -0.48 -11.07 10.44
CA LEU A 335 0.63 -10.24 9.94
C LEU A 335 0.53 -9.91 8.44
N ARG A 336 -0.39 -10.56 7.70
CA ARG A 336 -0.64 -10.28 6.27
C ARG A 336 -1.94 -9.49 6.04
N CYS A 337 -2.64 -9.08 7.10
CA CYS A 337 -3.87 -8.31 6.98
C CYS A 337 -3.60 -7.01 6.21
N ALA A 338 -2.58 -6.27 6.64
CA ALA A 338 -2.11 -5.05 5.99
C ALA A 338 -1.78 -5.29 4.50
N HIS A 339 -0.97 -6.31 4.18
CA HIS A 339 -0.67 -6.70 2.81
C HIS A 339 -1.89 -7.03 1.94
N ARG A 340 -2.97 -7.55 2.55
CA ARG A 340 -4.22 -7.87 1.85
C ARG A 340 -5.16 -6.67 1.72
N ARG A 341 -4.97 -5.60 2.47
CA ARG A 341 -5.85 -4.41 2.44
C ARG A 341 -5.88 -3.75 1.07
N ALA A 342 -4.75 -3.66 0.36
CA ALA A 342 -4.74 -3.16 -1.02
C ALA A 342 -5.71 -3.92 -1.95
N ILE A 343 -5.82 -5.26 -1.81
CA ILE A 343 -6.78 -6.06 -2.59
C ILE A 343 -8.20 -5.62 -2.27
N VAL A 344 -8.54 -5.57 -0.98
CA VAL A 344 -9.92 -5.33 -0.55
C VAL A 344 -10.34 -3.90 -0.86
N PHE A 345 -9.46 -2.91 -0.69
CA PHE A 345 -9.72 -1.54 -1.10
C PHE A 345 -9.96 -1.42 -2.61
N PHE A 346 -9.14 -2.09 -3.43
CA PHE A 346 -9.35 -2.09 -4.87
C PHE A 346 -10.69 -2.74 -5.25
N VAL A 347 -11.03 -3.89 -4.66
CA VAL A 347 -12.30 -4.58 -4.88
C VAL A 347 -13.49 -3.68 -4.53
N ASP A 348 -13.46 -3.01 -3.37
CA ASP A 348 -14.51 -2.09 -2.95
C ASP A 348 -14.61 -0.87 -3.88
N SER A 349 -13.48 -0.38 -4.39
CA SER A 349 -13.47 0.75 -5.35
C SER A 349 -14.18 0.43 -6.68
N ILE A 350 -14.30 -0.85 -7.04
CA ILE A 350 -15.05 -1.27 -8.24
C ILE A 350 -16.55 -1.04 -8.05
N ARG A 351 -17.06 -1.23 -6.82
CA ARG A 351 -18.50 -1.08 -6.53
C ARG A 351 -18.99 0.36 -6.56
N GLN A 352 -18.09 1.32 -6.31
CA GLN A 352 -18.37 2.76 -6.31
C GLN A 352 -19.55 3.17 -5.39
N GLU A 353 -19.72 2.48 -4.26
CA GLU A 353 -20.75 2.81 -3.26
C GLU A 353 -20.43 4.12 -2.51
N CYS A 354 -19.15 4.42 -2.35
CA CYS A 354 -18.61 5.66 -1.78
C CYS A 354 -17.23 5.95 -2.39
N PRO A 355 -16.70 7.18 -2.26
CA PRO A 355 -15.45 7.55 -2.90
C PRO A 355 -14.22 7.16 -2.05
N PHE A 356 -13.11 6.85 -2.70
CA PHE A 356 -11.79 6.76 -2.08
C PHE A 356 -10.96 7.98 -2.48
N ILE A 357 -11.40 9.18 -2.08
CA ILE A 357 -10.67 10.41 -2.39
C ILE A 357 -9.35 10.43 -1.62
N ALA A 358 -8.24 10.52 -2.34
CA ALA A 358 -6.93 10.71 -1.76
C ALA A 358 -6.41 12.11 -2.09
N VAL A 359 -5.76 12.75 -1.12
CA VAL A 359 -5.24 14.11 -1.22
C VAL A 359 -3.72 14.07 -1.31
N ARG A 360 -3.13 14.78 -2.27
CA ARG A 360 -1.67 14.91 -2.35
C ARG A 360 -1.16 15.68 -1.13
N CYS A 361 -0.22 15.09 -0.40
CA CYS A 361 0.39 15.73 0.76
C CYS A 361 1.86 15.29 0.92
N PRO A 362 2.73 16.09 1.56
CA PRO A 362 4.11 15.67 1.82
C PRO A 362 4.25 14.52 2.82
N SER A 363 3.34 14.42 3.80
CA SER A 363 3.32 13.33 4.77
C SER A 363 1.90 13.02 5.26
N TYR A 364 1.72 11.81 5.80
CA TYR A 364 0.43 11.39 6.34
C TYR A 364 0.04 12.18 7.60
N GLU A 365 1.01 12.58 8.41
CA GLU A 365 0.79 13.38 9.62
C GLU A 365 0.27 14.78 9.29
N LEU A 366 0.83 15.44 8.27
CA LEU A 366 0.34 16.73 7.79
C LEU A 366 -1.07 16.61 7.21
N PHE A 367 -1.35 15.51 6.51
CA PHE A 367 -2.70 15.20 6.05
C PHE A 367 -3.69 15.07 7.21
N LEU A 368 -3.37 14.29 8.25
CA LEU A 368 -4.23 14.12 9.43
C LEU A 368 -4.44 15.42 10.23
N GLN A 369 -3.45 16.31 10.22
CA GLN A 369 -3.53 17.65 10.80
C GLN A 369 -4.35 18.64 9.96
N GLY A 370 -4.83 18.24 8.77
CA GLY A 370 -5.60 19.10 7.88
C GLY A 370 -4.77 20.24 7.26
N GLU A 371 -3.45 20.04 7.13
CA GLU A 371 -2.56 20.96 6.43
C GLU A 371 -2.62 20.76 4.91
N CYS A 372 -3.13 19.62 4.46
CA CYS A 372 -3.48 19.34 3.08
C CYS A 372 -4.98 19.07 2.97
N TRP A 373 -5.78 20.07 2.58
CA TRP A 373 -7.23 19.92 2.52
C TRP A 373 -7.86 20.68 1.35
N GLY A 374 -8.79 20.01 0.67
CA GLY A 374 -9.39 20.51 -0.57
C GLY A 374 -8.82 19.80 -1.79
N CYS A 375 -9.50 19.99 -2.92
CA CYS A 375 -9.13 19.41 -4.22
C CYS A 375 -8.84 20.50 -5.26
N GLU A 376 -8.63 21.72 -4.78
CA GLU A 376 -8.28 22.90 -5.55
C GLU A 376 -6.85 23.32 -5.18
N GLU A 377 -6.20 24.07 -6.08
CA GLU A 377 -4.86 24.63 -5.89
C GLU A 377 -4.70 25.22 -4.47
N PRO A 378 -3.66 24.82 -3.71
CA PRO A 378 -2.47 24.06 -4.12
C PRO A 378 -2.58 22.52 -3.95
N HIS A 379 -3.78 21.99 -3.71
CA HIS A 379 -4.02 20.58 -3.40
C HIS A 379 -4.69 19.83 -4.55
N GLU A 380 -4.13 18.70 -4.92
CA GLU A 380 -4.69 17.80 -5.92
C GLU A 380 -5.30 16.58 -5.25
N CYS A 381 -6.51 16.22 -5.69
CA CYS A 381 -7.20 15.00 -5.27
C CYS A 381 -7.20 13.97 -6.39
N SER A 382 -7.22 12.70 -6.01
CA SER A 382 -7.43 11.59 -6.94
C SER A 382 -8.31 10.51 -6.33
N GLN A 383 -9.08 9.81 -7.16
CA GLN A 383 -9.84 8.63 -6.75
C GLN A 383 -8.91 7.42 -6.71
N MET A 384 -8.68 6.84 -5.54
CA MET A 384 -7.91 5.59 -5.43
C MET A 384 -8.70 4.40 -5.99
N GLY A 385 -8.02 3.49 -6.70
CA GLY A 385 -8.58 2.23 -7.18
C GLY A 385 -9.12 2.30 -8.61
N MET A 386 -10.23 1.62 -8.89
CA MET A 386 -10.74 1.44 -10.26
C MET A 386 -10.95 2.78 -11.00
N ALA A 387 -11.48 3.79 -10.32
CA ALA A 387 -11.76 5.12 -10.87
C ALA A 387 -10.54 6.06 -10.94
N SER A 388 -9.34 5.58 -10.61
CA SER A 388 -8.09 6.35 -10.71
C SER A 388 -7.79 6.75 -12.16
N THR A 389 -7.45 8.02 -12.34
CA THR A 389 -7.12 8.63 -13.65
C THR A 389 -5.77 9.33 -13.57
N PRO A 390 -5.00 9.40 -14.68
CA PRO A 390 -3.72 10.11 -14.69
C PRO A 390 -3.87 11.57 -14.25
N LEU A 391 -2.96 12.03 -13.39
CA LEU A 391 -2.79 13.44 -13.02
C LEU A 391 -1.35 13.87 -13.32
N ASN A 392 -1.18 15.14 -13.70
CA ASN A 392 0.13 15.71 -13.93
C ASN A 392 0.71 16.24 -12.60
N VAL A 393 1.33 15.35 -11.83
CA VAL A 393 1.95 15.68 -10.54
C VAL A 393 3.45 15.38 -10.55
N PRO A 394 4.24 16.05 -9.69
CA PRO A 394 5.68 15.75 -9.57
C PRO A 394 5.92 14.26 -9.28
N GLN A 395 7.00 13.71 -9.84
CA GLN A 395 7.41 12.34 -9.54
C GLN A 395 7.65 12.17 -8.04
N GLY A 396 7.19 11.04 -7.48
CA GLY A 396 7.29 10.77 -6.05
C GLY A 396 6.19 11.42 -5.20
N SER A 397 5.19 12.03 -5.84
CA SER A 397 4.00 12.55 -5.15
C SER A 397 3.24 11.43 -4.44
N ARG A 398 2.81 11.72 -3.21
CA ARG A 398 2.08 10.77 -2.36
C ARG A 398 0.67 11.26 -2.08
N PHE A 399 -0.30 10.37 -2.22
CA PHE A 399 -1.71 10.65 -1.98
C PHE A 399 -2.19 9.90 -0.74
N TYR A 400 -2.82 10.62 0.19
CA TYR A 400 -3.26 10.08 1.47
C TYR A 400 -4.77 10.14 1.62
N LEU A 401 -5.31 9.16 2.31
CA LEU A 401 -6.72 9.03 2.68
C LEU A 401 -6.85 8.16 3.91
N ILE A 402 -7.98 8.26 4.60
CA ILE A 402 -8.38 7.32 5.65
C ILE A 402 -9.50 6.39 5.17
N THR A 403 -9.57 5.18 5.74
CA THR A 403 -10.59 4.17 5.41
C THR A 403 -11.32 3.69 6.65
N ARG A 404 -12.48 3.06 6.48
CA ARG A 404 -13.19 2.37 7.55
C ARG A 404 -12.46 1.08 7.94
N ASP A 405 -12.93 0.42 9.00
CA ASP A 405 -12.43 -0.87 9.49
C ASP A 405 -13.08 -2.08 8.80
N SER A 406 -14.18 -1.85 8.09
CA SER A 406 -15.05 -2.83 7.48
C SER A 406 -15.65 -2.32 6.17
N SER A 407 -16.10 -3.26 5.31
CA SER A 407 -16.73 -2.96 4.02
C SER A 407 -18.09 -2.25 4.20
N PRO A 408 -18.45 -1.26 3.36
CA PRO A 408 -17.56 -0.61 2.40
C PRO A 408 -16.47 0.19 3.11
N TYR A 409 -15.22 0.01 2.68
CA TYR A 409 -14.05 0.65 3.30
C TYR A 409 -13.92 2.14 2.97
N CYS A 410 -14.57 2.58 1.89
CA CYS A 410 -14.64 3.99 1.51
C CYS A 410 -15.54 4.80 2.45
N GLY A 411 -15.51 6.11 2.25
CA GLY A 411 -16.37 7.04 2.97
C GLY A 411 -16.06 8.47 2.59
N TYR A 412 -16.72 9.40 3.27
CA TYR A 412 -16.54 10.83 3.07
C TYR A 412 -15.65 11.38 4.18
N GLN A 413 -14.61 12.11 3.77
CA GLN A 413 -13.64 12.69 4.68
C GLN A 413 -14.08 14.09 5.08
N TYR A 414 -13.97 14.40 6.36
CA TYR A 414 -14.32 15.69 6.95
C TYR A 414 -13.13 16.23 7.74
N LEU A 415 -12.85 17.52 7.58
CA LEU A 415 -11.94 18.27 8.42
C LEU A 415 -12.75 18.92 9.54
N VAL A 416 -12.51 18.47 10.76
CA VAL A 416 -13.11 18.99 11.98
C VAL A 416 -12.09 19.90 12.65
N SER A 417 -12.42 21.17 12.82
CA SER A 417 -11.62 22.13 13.58
C SER A 417 -12.33 22.48 14.88
N VAL A 418 -11.70 22.19 16.01
CA VAL A 418 -12.18 22.49 17.36
C VAL A 418 -11.42 23.69 17.89
N GLY A 419 -12.11 24.79 18.14
CA GLY A 419 -11.54 26.00 18.72
C GLY A 419 -11.64 25.99 20.25
N VAL A 420 -10.53 26.30 20.91
CA VAL A 420 -10.48 26.53 22.36
C VAL A 420 -10.54 28.05 22.60
N SER A 421 -11.44 28.48 23.49
CA SER A 421 -11.69 29.88 23.83
C SER A 421 -10.42 30.60 24.28
N ASN A 422 -10.32 31.89 23.93
CA ASN A 422 -9.25 32.80 24.34
C ASN A 422 -9.72 33.83 25.39
N THR A 423 -10.87 33.60 26.02
CA THR A 423 -11.37 34.42 27.14
C THR A 423 -10.41 34.41 28.31
N THR A 424 -10.41 35.46 29.14
CA THR A 424 -9.59 35.53 30.36
C THR A 424 -9.73 34.27 31.22
N ALA A 425 -10.95 33.81 31.48
CA ALA A 425 -11.20 32.57 32.22
C ALA A 425 -10.56 31.32 31.60
N ALA A 426 -10.47 31.26 30.27
CA ALA A 426 -9.83 30.14 29.57
C ALA A 426 -8.31 30.25 29.60
N LEU A 427 -7.76 31.46 29.46
CA LEU A 427 -6.33 31.73 29.57
C LEU A 427 -5.81 31.48 30.99
N ASP A 428 -6.58 31.88 32.01
CA ASP A 428 -6.30 31.59 33.42
C ASP A 428 -6.34 30.08 33.69
N HIS A 429 -7.13 29.33 32.92
CA HIS A 429 -7.17 27.87 32.95
C HIS A 429 -6.06 27.20 32.12
N ASP A 430 -5.39 27.91 31.20
CA ASP A 430 -4.39 27.48 30.19
C ASP A 430 -4.80 26.32 29.26
N GLY A 431 -5.47 25.29 29.74
CA GLY A 431 -5.90 24.12 28.97
C GLY A 431 -6.27 22.92 29.84
N GLU A 432 -6.60 21.80 29.19
CA GLU A 432 -6.83 20.51 29.86
C GLU A 432 -6.49 19.33 28.93
N PHE A 433 -6.10 18.20 29.53
CA PHE A 433 -5.87 16.96 28.81
C PHE A 433 -7.15 16.14 28.68
N GLY A 434 -7.44 15.61 27.50
CA GLY A 434 -8.44 14.57 27.34
C GLY A 434 -8.70 14.17 25.91
N ILE A 435 -9.86 13.56 25.68
CA ILE A 435 -10.27 13.02 24.39
C ILE A 435 -11.61 13.65 24.03
N LEU A 436 -11.77 14.05 22.77
CA LEU A 436 -13.05 14.53 22.26
C LEU A 436 -13.73 13.41 21.47
N LEU A 437 -14.98 13.12 21.82
CA LEU A 437 -15.89 12.30 21.02
C LEU A 437 -16.82 13.22 20.26
N LEU A 438 -16.96 13.00 18.96
CA LEU A 438 -17.80 13.78 18.06
C LEU A 438 -18.83 12.88 17.38
N THR A 439 -20.10 13.25 17.45
CA THR A 439 -21.17 12.65 16.66
C THR A 439 -21.71 13.71 15.69
N MET A 440 -21.61 13.45 14.39
CA MET A 440 -22.11 14.36 13.35
C MET A 440 -23.52 13.93 12.90
N VAL A 441 -24.45 14.87 12.91
CA VAL A 441 -25.84 14.68 12.44
C VAL A 441 -26.05 15.56 11.22
N GLY A 442 -26.27 14.94 10.08
CA GLY A 442 -26.53 15.62 8.82
C GLY A 442 -27.99 15.54 8.40
N LYS A 443 -28.30 16.07 7.22
CA LYS A 443 -29.66 16.11 6.65
C LYS A 443 -30.22 14.72 6.35
N THR A 444 -29.38 13.78 5.95
CA THR A 444 -29.80 12.46 5.45
C THR A 444 -29.44 11.32 6.39
N GLY A 445 -28.62 11.57 7.43
CA GLY A 445 -28.19 10.54 8.35
C GLY A 445 -27.44 11.06 9.56
N THR A 446 -27.01 10.14 10.41
CA THR A 446 -26.17 10.38 11.59
C THR A 446 -24.97 9.46 11.52
N ALA A 447 -23.77 10.00 11.71
CA ALA A 447 -22.55 9.22 11.81
C ALA A 447 -22.44 8.58 13.21
N ASP A 448 -21.78 7.44 13.30
CA ASP A 448 -21.41 6.84 14.58
C ASP A 448 -20.51 7.79 15.39
N PRO A 449 -20.43 7.65 16.72
CA PRO A 449 -19.53 8.46 17.54
C PRO A 449 -18.06 8.26 17.12
N ILE A 450 -17.39 9.35 16.75
CA ILE A 450 -16.01 9.35 16.29
C ILE A 450 -15.12 9.87 17.43
N ARG A 451 -14.08 9.10 17.75
CA ARG A 451 -13.01 9.56 18.62
C ARG A 451 -12.04 10.42 17.81
N LEU A 452 -11.90 11.71 18.15
CA LEU A 452 -11.03 12.62 17.38
C LEU A 452 -9.54 12.32 17.55
N SER A 453 -9.14 11.64 18.64
CA SER A 453 -7.77 11.21 18.87
C SER A 453 -7.70 9.94 19.72
N ASP A 454 -6.87 8.98 19.31
CA ASP A 454 -6.60 7.75 20.05
C ASP A 454 -5.92 7.99 21.41
N LYS A 455 -5.21 9.11 21.54
CA LYS A 455 -4.51 9.48 22.78
C LYS A 455 -5.08 10.76 23.37
N SER A 456 -4.85 10.95 24.67
CA SER A 456 -5.17 12.21 25.33
C SER A 456 -4.37 13.35 24.70
N VAL A 457 -5.04 14.44 24.36
CA VAL A 457 -4.45 15.65 23.76
C VAL A 457 -4.59 16.79 24.76
N TYR A 458 -3.56 17.64 24.83
CA TYR A 458 -3.63 18.91 25.57
C TYR A 458 -4.31 19.97 24.71
N TYR A 459 -5.48 20.44 25.13
CA TYR A 459 -6.23 21.49 24.46
C TYR A 459 -5.93 22.82 25.13
N ARG A 460 -5.02 23.60 24.53
CA ARG A 460 -4.58 24.88 25.07
C ARG A 460 -5.57 26.00 24.75
N ALA A 461 -5.75 26.94 25.66
CA ALA A 461 -6.57 28.13 25.45
C ALA A 461 -6.06 28.94 24.25
N GLY A 462 -6.99 29.40 23.42
CA GLY A 462 -6.70 30.17 22.21
C GLY A 462 -6.14 29.39 21.03
N THR A 463 -6.02 28.05 21.10
CA THR A 463 -5.59 27.23 19.96
C THR A 463 -6.77 26.62 19.20
N THR A 464 -6.51 26.21 17.96
CA THR A 464 -7.44 25.43 17.13
C THR A 464 -6.83 24.07 16.85
N HIS A 465 -7.58 23.01 17.11
CA HIS A 465 -7.16 21.63 16.88
C HIS A 465 -7.93 21.06 15.68
N LYS A 466 -7.19 20.55 14.70
CA LYS A 466 -7.74 20.03 13.44
C LYS A 466 -7.65 18.50 13.42
N TYR A 467 -8.69 17.86 12.88
CA TYR A 467 -8.80 16.42 12.78
C TYR A 467 -9.44 16.03 11.45
N VAL A 468 -8.81 15.14 10.71
CA VAL A 468 -9.44 14.47 9.56
C VAL A 468 -10.18 13.23 10.05
N VAL A 469 -11.48 13.16 9.76
CA VAL A 469 -12.36 12.05 10.16
C VAL A 469 -13.12 11.50 8.97
N LEU A 470 -13.55 10.25 9.07
CA LEU A 470 -14.30 9.55 8.02
C LEU A 470 -15.72 9.24 8.52
N ALA A 471 -16.71 9.47 7.67
CA ALA A 471 -18.10 9.11 7.94
C ALA A 471 -18.82 8.66 6.66
N PRO A 472 -19.95 7.93 6.76
CA PRO A 472 -20.82 7.68 5.61
C PRO A 472 -21.40 8.99 5.06
N ASP A 473 -22.14 8.90 3.95
CA ASP A 473 -22.90 10.05 3.45
C ASP A 473 -24.02 10.40 4.43
N ILE A 474 -23.83 11.50 5.16
CA ILE A 474 -24.84 12.05 6.06
C ILE A 474 -25.43 13.35 5.51
N GLY A 475 -25.04 13.75 4.30
CA GLY A 475 -25.38 15.03 3.71
C GLY A 475 -24.88 16.22 4.53
N MET A 476 -25.51 17.37 4.34
CA MET A 476 -25.12 18.61 5.02
C MET A 476 -25.19 18.48 6.54
N VAL A 477 -24.06 18.66 7.24
CA VAL A 477 -24.01 18.59 8.72
C VAL A 477 -24.80 19.75 9.32
N THR A 478 -25.83 19.43 10.09
CA THR A 478 -26.77 20.39 10.70
C THR A 478 -26.61 20.49 12.22
N LYS A 479 -26.08 19.45 12.85
CA LYS A 479 -25.91 19.35 14.29
C LYS A 479 -24.68 18.52 14.62
N VAL A 480 -23.98 18.89 15.69
CA VAL A 480 -22.88 18.10 16.25
C VAL A 480 -23.13 17.84 17.72
N ARG A 481 -22.73 16.66 18.19
CA ARG A 481 -22.67 16.35 19.62
C ARG A 481 -21.22 16.11 19.98
N ILE A 482 -20.75 16.77 21.02
CA ILE A 482 -19.36 16.70 21.44
C ILE A 482 -19.28 16.40 22.92
N THR A 483 -18.45 15.42 23.27
CA THR A 483 -18.21 14.99 24.65
C THR A 483 -16.72 15.06 24.94
N PHE A 484 -16.36 15.78 25.99
CA PHE A 484 -14.98 15.83 26.50
C PHE A 484 -14.79 14.72 27.53
N VAL A 485 -14.05 13.67 27.17
CA VAL A 485 -13.78 12.52 28.02
C VAL A 485 -12.43 12.67 28.68
N TYR A 486 -12.40 12.50 30.00
CA TYR A 486 -11.16 12.51 30.78
C TYR A 486 -10.75 11.07 31.17
N PRO A 487 -9.64 10.53 30.65
CA PRO A 487 -9.26 9.13 30.87
C PRO A 487 -8.56 8.83 32.21
N GLY A 488 -8.30 9.85 33.05
CA GLY A 488 -7.62 9.66 34.33
C GLY A 488 -8.56 9.40 35.51
N HIS A 489 -8.05 8.85 36.61
CA HIS A 489 -8.72 8.93 37.92
C HIS A 489 -8.68 10.37 38.46
N PHE A 490 -9.52 10.68 39.46
CA PHE A 490 -9.85 12.01 40.03
C PHE A 490 -8.70 13.00 40.33
N ILE A 491 -7.43 12.63 40.16
CA ILE A 491 -6.25 13.47 40.33
C ILE A 491 -5.50 13.49 39.00
N ASN A 492 -5.46 14.64 38.31
CA ASN A 492 -4.57 14.84 37.16
C ASN A 492 -3.11 14.99 37.66
N PRO A 493 -2.19 14.03 37.42
CA PRO A 493 -0.81 14.15 37.87
C PRO A 493 -0.04 15.29 37.19
N MET A 494 -0.56 15.82 36.07
CA MET A 494 0.07 16.88 35.28
C MET A 494 -0.57 18.26 35.48
N SER A 495 -1.83 18.38 35.93
CA SER A 495 -2.46 19.68 36.24
C SER A 495 -2.69 19.93 37.74
N TRP A 496 -2.59 18.91 38.60
CA TRP A 496 -2.82 18.95 40.06
C TRP A 496 -4.17 19.55 40.50
N ARG A 497 -5.18 19.59 39.62
CA ARG A 497 -6.51 20.14 39.93
C ARG A 497 -7.40 19.12 40.63
N LEU A 498 -8.04 19.53 41.73
CA LEU A 498 -8.94 18.70 42.57
C LEU A 498 -10.44 18.86 42.22
N SER A 499 -10.74 19.36 41.02
CA SER A 499 -12.10 19.59 40.52
C SER A 499 -12.36 18.76 39.27
N GLN A 500 -13.65 18.60 38.90
CA GLN A 500 -14.02 17.98 37.63
C GLN A 500 -13.26 18.68 36.47
N PRO A 501 -12.57 17.93 35.60
CA PRO A 501 -11.85 18.49 34.46
C PRO A 501 -12.81 19.28 33.58
N ARG A 502 -12.38 20.45 33.13
CA ARG A 502 -13.17 21.32 32.26
C ARG A 502 -12.34 21.84 31.11
N LEU A 503 -12.98 22.03 29.98
CA LEU A 503 -12.41 22.60 28.77
C LEU A 503 -13.21 23.86 28.40
N HIS A 504 -12.58 24.82 27.74
CA HIS A 504 -13.27 26.01 27.29
C HIS A 504 -13.32 26.05 25.76
N LEU A 505 -14.38 25.52 25.16
CA LEU A 505 -14.55 25.50 23.71
C LEU A 505 -15.39 26.69 23.25
N ASN A 506 -15.03 27.29 22.11
CA ASN A 506 -15.82 28.37 21.51
C ASN A 506 -16.59 27.92 20.27
N LYS A 507 -15.98 27.09 19.42
CA LYS A 507 -16.62 26.60 18.20
C LYS A 507 -16.10 25.27 17.71
N VAL A 508 -16.93 24.62 16.90
CA VAL A 508 -16.56 23.49 16.04
C VAL A 508 -16.87 23.88 14.59
N VAL A 509 -15.93 23.65 13.69
CA VAL A 509 -16.12 23.84 12.25
C VAL A 509 -15.95 22.48 11.58
N VAL A 510 -16.90 22.11 10.72
CA VAL A 510 -16.86 20.87 9.95
C VAL A 510 -16.86 21.23 8.46
N ASN A 511 -15.85 20.75 7.74
CA ASN A 511 -15.70 20.92 6.31
C ASN A 511 -15.58 19.56 5.62
N MET A 512 -16.47 19.23 4.69
CA MET A 512 -16.41 17.99 3.93
C MET A 512 -15.47 18.14 2.73
N LEU A 513 -14.61 17.15 2.49
CA LEU A 513 -13.66 17.20 1.37
C LEU A 513 -14.41 17.24 0.03
N GLY A 514 -14.08 18.22 -0.80
CA GLY A 514 -14.70 18.42 -2.12
C GLY A 514 -16.11 19.02 -2.10
N ALA A 515 -16.64 19.39 -0.93
CA ALA A 515 -17.90 20.12 -0.83
C ALA A 515 -17.65 21.62 -0.68
N GLU A 516 -18.53 22.44 -1.26
CA GLU A 516 -18.46 23.91 -1.12
C GLU A 516 -18.91 24.40 0.26
N TRP A 517 -19.66 23.59 1.01
CA TRP A 517 -20.30 24.03 2.24
C TRP A 517 -19.46 23.70 3.48
N ARG A 518 -19.19 24.76 4.25
CA ARG A 518 -18.60 24.74 5.58
C ARG A 518 -19.70 24.94 6.62
N SER A 519 -19.74 24.09 7.65
CA SER A 519 -20.68 24.20 8.76
C SER A 519 -19.95 24.64 10.03
N GLU A 520 -20.43 25.71 10.65
CA GLU A 520 -19.90 26.25 11.91
C GLU A 520 -20.93 26.08 13.03
N PHE A 521 -20.44 25.76 14.22
CA PHE A 521 -21.22 25.42 15.42
C PHE A 521 -20.63 26.18 16.62
N CYS A 522 -21.40 27.06 17.24
CA CYS A 522 -20.94 27.86 18.39
C CYS A 522 -21.42 27.26 19.71
N PHE A 523 -20.56 27.29 20.73
CA PHE A 523 -20.97 26.97 22.09
C PHE A 523 -21.61 28.19 22.78
N GLU A 524 -22.82 28.01 23.32
CA GLU A 524 -23.48 29.05 24.14
C GLU A 524 -22.73 29.26 25.46
N THR A 525 -22.40 28.16 26.14
CA THR A 525 -21.58 28.17 27.36
C THR A 525 -20.13 27.86 26.99
N ARG A 526 -19.19 28.73 27.33
CA ARG A 526 -17.76 28.54 27.02
C ARG A 526 -17.03 27.63 28.01
N GLU A 527 -17.74 26.89 28.86
CA GLU A 527 -17.15 25.91 29.80
C GLU A 527 -17.83 24.55 29.59
N GLN A 528 -17.03 23.54 29.25
CA GLN A 528 -17.41 22.16 29.02
C GLN A 528 -16.83 21.29 30.13
N LYS A 529 -17.67 20.75 31.00
CA LYS A 529 -17.25 19.77 32.02
C LYS A 529 -17.05 18.42 31.35
N SER A 530 -16.14 17.62 31.90
CA SER A 530 -15.91 16.27 31.41
C SER A 530 -17.16 15.40 31.49
N ASP A 531 -17.27 14.47 30.54
CA ASP A 531 -18.28 13.40 30.50
C ASP A 531 -19.73 13.88 30.35
N LEU A 532 -19.92 15.14 29.96
CA LEU A 532 -21.20 15.70 29.52
C LEU A 532 -21.25 15.83 28.00
N GLU A 533 -22.41 15.50 27.42
CA GLU A 533 -22.68 15.69 26.00
C GLU A 533 -23.15 17.13 25.74
N TYR A 534 -22.46 17.83 24.84
CA TYR A 534 -22.82 19.18 24.40
C TYR A 534 -23.37 19.10 22.99
N ILE A 535 -24.55 19.68 22.80
CA ILE A 535 -25.28 19.63 21.55
C ILE A 535 -25.24 21.00 20.89
N LEU A 536 -24.72 21.09 19.67
CA LEU A 536 -24.61 22.33 18.92
C LEU A 536 -25.40 22.23 17.61
N THR A 537 -26.08 23.32 17.25
CA THR A 537 -26.80 23.44 15.98
C THR A 537 -26.03 24.39 15.06
N ARG A 538 -26.12 24.15 13.74
CA ARG A 538 -25.41 24.95 12.75
C ARG A 538 -25.87 26.40 12.82
N VAL A 539 -24.92 27.32 12.87
CA VAL A 539 -25.18 28.76 12.78
C VAL A 539 -24.98 29.27 11.35
N GLN A 540 -25.66 30.37 11.00
CA GLN A 540 -25.45 31.08 9.74
C GLN A 540 -24.37 32.17 9.85
N ASP A 541 -24.16 32.70 11.05
CA ASP A 541 -23.17 33.75 11.35
C ASP A 541 -21.93 33.19 12.07
N VAL A 542 -20.85 33.97 12.12
CA VAL A 542 -19.55 33.59 12.69
C VAL A 542 -19.57 33.62 14.23
N CYS A 543 -18.98 32.60 14.88
CA CYS A 543 -18.56 32.67 16.29
C CYS A 543 -17.18 33.36 16.41
#